data_AF-A0AAD8FIV7-F1
#
_entry.id   AF-A0AAD8FIV7-F1
#
_cell.length_a   1.000
_cell.length_b   1.000
_cell.length_c   1.000
_cell.angle_alpha   90.00
_cell.angle_beta   90.00
_cell.angle_gamma   90.00
#
_symmetry.space_group_name_H-M   'P 1'
#
loop_
_entity.id
_entity.type
_entity.pdbx_description
1 polymer ?
#
loop_
_entity_poly.entity_id
_entity_poly.type
_entity_poly.pdbx_seq_one_letter_code
_entity_poly.pdbx_strand_id
1 'polypeptide(L)'
;MRMKQEADDLRNKLRSLWNRLETSDIDREEFEIQNEGHGSRVISNLKTQIAVCEKQKLQNLQRFISGIRKELALWWTKCYFSKEQRDKFTGYNKYECSEELLEAHKKELEKIKQFKP
;
A
#
# COMPACT_ATOMS: atom_id res chain seq x y z
N MET A 1 -7.01 -7.41 -33.55
CA MET A 1 -6.60 -8.19 -32.35
C MET A 1 -5.77 -7.41 -31.31
N ARG A 2 -5.23 -6.21 -31.59
CA ARG A 2 -4.40 -5.45 -30.63
C ARG A 2 -5.15 -4.94 -29.39
N MET A 3 -6.35 -4.40 -29.56
CA MET A 3 -7.14 -3.85 -28.44
C MET A 3 -7.60 -4.92 -27.45
N LYS A 4 -7.84 -6.14 -27.94
CA LYS A 4 -8.17 -7.29 -27.09
C LYS A 4 -7.01 -7.61 -26.13
N GLN A 5 -5.81 -7.77 -26.68
CA GLN A 5 -4.61 -8.04 -25.89
C GLN A 5 -4.37 -6.95 -24.83
N GLU A 6 -4.45 -5.67 -25.22
CA GLU A 6 -4.25 -4.56 -24.29
C GLU A 6 -5.27 -4.59 -23.14
N ALA A 7 -6.55 -4.84 -23.44
CA ALA A 7 -7.58 -4.96 -22.41
C ALA A 7 -7.33 -6.15 -21.47
N ASP A 8 -6.87 -7.28 -22.00
CA ASP A 8 -6.59 -8.48 -21.21
C ASP A 8 -5.36 -8.27 -20.30
N ASP A 9 -4.30 -7.63 -20.79
CA ASP A 9 -3.12 -7.26 -20.00
C ASP A 9 -3.48 -6.30 -18.86
N LEU A 10 -4.33 -5.30 -19.15
CA LEU A 10 -4.82 -4.36 -18.15
C LEU A 10 -5.70 -5.05 -17.10
N ARG A 11 -6.57 -5.99 -17.49
CA ARG A 11 -7.37 -6.78 -16.54
C ARG A 11 -6.49 -7.62 -15.64
N ASN A 12 -5.46 -8.27 -16.18
CA ASN A 12 -4.50 -9.04 -15.39
C ASN A 12 -3.78 -8.16 -14.35
N LYS A 13 -3.32 -6.97 -14.77
CA LYS A 13 -2.73 -6.00 -13.85
C LYS A 13 -3.73 -5.56 -12.77
N LEU A 14 -4.96 -5.22 -13.17
CA LEU A 14 -6.00 -4.76 -12.25
C LEU A 14 -6.37 -5.82 -11.21
N ARG A 15 -6.56 -7.08 -11.64
CA ARG A 15 -6.85 -8.21 -10.74
C ARG A 15 -5.73 -8.45 -9.73
N SER A 16 -4.47 -8.34 -10.16
CA SER A 16 -3.32 -8.41 -9.25
C SER A 16 -3.34 -7.30 -8.19
N LEU A 17 -3.68 -6.07 -8.60
CA LEU A 17 -3.83 -4.95 -7.66
C LEU A 17 -4.99 -5.17 -6.68
N TRP A 18 -6.15 -5.62 -7.16
CA TRP A 18 -7.30 -5.94 -6.32
C TRP A 18 -6.99 -7.02 -5.29
N ASN A 19 -6.26 -8.07 -5.68
CA ASN A 19 -5.82 -9.11 -4.74
C ASN A 19 -4.93 -8.53 -3.63
N ARG A 20 -3.99 -7.65 -3.97
CA ARG A 20 -3.09 -7.01 -2.99
C ARG A 20 -3.78 -5.99 -2.11
N LEU A 21 -4.82 -5.34 -2.62
CA LEU A 21 -5.64 -4.35 -1.91
C LEU A 21 -6.82 -4.99 -1.16
N GLU A 22 -6.98 -6.31 -1.25
CA GLU A 22 -8.10 -7.06 -0.68
C GLU A 22 -9.47 -6.45 -1.07
N THR A 23 -9.59 -5.97 -2.32
CA THR A 23 -10.85 -5.42 -2.84
C THR A 23 -11.93 -6.50 -2.83
N SER A 24 -13.16 -6.16 -2.44
CA SER A 24 -14.25 -7.14 -2.29
C SER A 24 -14.65 -7.75 -3.63
N ASP A 25 -15.14 -8.99 -3.63
CA ASP A 25 -15.57 -9.65 -4.87
C ASP A 25 -16.76 -8.94 -5.53
N ILE A 26 -17.64 -8.34 -4.72
CA ILE A 26 -18.78 -7.54 -5.19
C ILE A 26 -18.32 -6.33 -6.01
N ASP A 27 -17.35 -5.57 -5.50
CA ASP A 27 -16.82 -4.38 -6.20
C ASP A 27 -16.10 -4.78 -7.50
N ARG A 28 -15.41 -5.93 -7.48
CA ARG A 28 -14.73 -6.48 -8.67
C ARG A 28 -15.72 -6.87 -9.74
N GLU A 29 -16.76 -7.63 -9.36
CA GLU A 29 -17.79 -8.12 -10.26
C GLU A 29 -18.57 -6.95 -10.88
N GLU A 30 -18.98 -5.96 -10.07
CA GLU A 30 -19.65 -4.75 -10.56
C GLU A 30 -18.81 -4.03 -11.61
N PHE A 31 -17.51 -3.86 -11.35
CA PHE A 31 -16.60 -3.23 -12.31
C PHE A 31 -16.44 -4.06 -13.60
N GLU A 32 -16.32 -5.39 -13.50
CA GLU A 32 -16.16 -6.25 -14.68
C GLU A 32 -17.41 -6.25 -15.57
N ILE A 33 -18.61 -6.33 -14.99
CA ILE A 33 -19.89 -6.24 -15.72
C ILE A 33 -20.04 -4.89 -16.44
N GLN A 34 -19.66 -3.79 -15.80
CA GLN A 34 -19.73 -2.46 -16.43
C GLN A 34 -18.70 -2.25 -17.55
N ASN A 35 -17.67 -3.10 -17.62
CA ASN A 35 -16.51 -2.93 -18.51
C ASN A 35 -16.21 -4.19 -19.33
N GLU A 36 -17.26 -4.82 -19.87
CA GLU A 36 -17.16 -5.96 -20.77
C GLU A 36 -16.58 -5.59 -22.16
N GLY A 37 -15.95 -6.56 -22.82
CA GLY A 37 -15.37 -6.39 -24.16
C GLY A 37 -14.00 -5.70 -24.17
N HIS A 38 -13.61 -5.11 -25.30
CA HIS A 38 -12.25 -4.59 -25.51
C HIS A 38 -12.22 -3.25 -26.26
N GLY A 39 -13.31 -2.47 -26.18
CA GLY A 39 -13.40 -1.17 -26.81
C GLY A 39 -12.50 -0.12 -26.15
N SER A 40 -12.28 1.01 -26.83
CA SER A 40 -11.47 2.12 -26.32
C SER A 40 -11.98 2.67 -24.98
N ARG A 41 -13.32 2.74 -24.81
CA ARG A 41 -13.96 3.11 -23.54
C ARG A 41 -13.55 2.18 -22.40
N VAL A 42 -13.58 0.86 -22.64
CA VAL A 42 -13.22 -0.17 -21.66
C VAL A 42 -11.75 -0.06 -21.28
N ILE A 43 -10.85 0.09 -22.26
CA ILE A 43 -9.41 0.29 -22.02
C ILE A 43 -9.16 1.55 -21.18
N SER A 44 -9.86 2.64 -21.48
CA SER A 44 -9.77 3.90 -20.71
C SER A 44 -10.21 3.71 -19.26
N ASN A 45 -11.34 3.01 -19.05
CA ASN A 45 -11.86 2.70 -17.72
C ASN A 45 -10.91 1.79 -16.94
N LEU A 46 -10.35 0.75 -17.57
CA LEU A 46 -9.34 -0.12 -16.97
C LEU A 46 -8.10 0.66 -16.51
N LYS A 47 -7.56 1.55 -17.37
CA LYS A 47 -6.41 2.40 -17.02
C LYS A 47 -6.73 3.34 -15.86
N THR A 48 -7.92 3.94 -15.87
CA THR A 48 -8.39 4.82 -14.80
C THR A 48 -8.49 4.07 -13.48
N GLN A 49 -9.12 2.90 -13.49
CA GLN A 49 -9.27 2.08 -12.29
C GLN A 49 -7.91 1.61 -11.74
N ILE A 50 -6.97 1.23 -12.61
CA ILE A 50 -5.60 0.91 -12.21
C ILE A 50 -4.96 2.10 -11.50
N ALA A 51 -5.08 3.31 -12.04
CA ALA A 51 -4.52 4.51 -11.41
C ALA A 51 -5.13 4.79 -10.02
N VAL A 52 -6.44 4.56 -9.87
CA VAL A 52 -7.13 4.64 -8.58
C VAL A 52 -6.58 3.61 -7.60
N CYS A 53 -6.42 2.35 -8.02
CA CYS A 53 -5.85 1.29 -7.19
C CYS A 53 -4.40 1.59 -6.76
N GLU A 54 -3.55 2.09 -7.65
CA GLU A 54 -2.17 2.46 -7.32
C GLU A 54 -2.13 3.61 -6.30
N LYS A 55 -3.02 4.60 -6.42
CA LYS A 55 -3.17 5.67 -5.43
C LYS A 55 -3.62 5.12 -4.07
N GLN A 56 -4.60 4.22 -4.07
CA GLN A 56 -5.08 3.57 -2.84
C GLN A 56 -3.96 2.77 -2.16
N LYS A 57 -3.13 2.07 -2.94
CA LYS A 57 -1.95 1.36 -2.43
C LYS A 57 -1.00 2.31 -1.70
N LEU A 58 -0.69 3.46 -2.29
CA LEU A 58 0.18 4.45 -1.66
C LEU A 58 -0.44 5.05 -0.38
N GLN A 59 -1.74 5.33 -0.40
CA GLN A 59 -2.47 5.83 0.77
C GLN A 59 -2.50 4.80 1.91
N ASN A 60 -2.69 3.52 1.59
CA ASN A 60 -2.62 2.43 2.55
C ASN A 60 -1.21 2.36 3.18
N LEU A 61 -0.15 2.40 2.36
CA LEU A 61 1.24 2.42 2.85
C LEU A 61 1.50 3.60 3.80
N GLN A 62 1.08 4.81 3.40
CA GLN A 62 1.20 6.01 4.24
C GLN A 62 0.48 5.85 5.57
N ARG A 63 -0.75 5.31 5.56
CA ARG A 63 -1.55 5.06 6.77
C ARG A 63 -0.86 4.06 7.70
N PHE A 64 -0.35 2.95 7.16
CA PHE A 64 0.37 1.94 7.95
C PHE A 64 1.66 2.47 8.55
N ILE A 65 2.49 3.15 7.75
CA ILE A 65 3.74 3.77 8.23
C ILE A 65 3.44 4.81 9.33
N SER A 66 2.44 5.67 9.12
CA SER A 66 2.02 6.64 10.14
C SER A 66 1.54 5.98 11.42
N GLY A 67 0.77 4.89 11.32
CA GLY A 67 0.33 4.09 12.46
C GLY A 67 1.51 3.53 13.25
N ILE A 68 2.47 2.90 12.58
CA ILE A 68 3.67 2.35 13.22
C ILE A 68 4.52 3.46 13.84
N ARG A 69 4.67 4.63 13.18
CA ARG A 69 5.39 5.78 13.77
C ARG A 69 4.79 6.24 15.08
N LYS A 70 3.45 6.34 15.15
CA LYS A 70 2.75 6.66 16.40
C LYS A 70 3.04 5.60 17.46
N GLU A 71 3.01 4.33 17.09
CA GLU A 71 3.30 3.23 18.01
C GLU A 71 4.76 3.25 18.51
N LEU A 72 5.73 3.47 17.62
CA LEU A 72 7.15 3.66 17.96
C LEU A 72 7.34 4.81 18.94
N ALA A 73 6.70 5.95 18.70
CA ALA A 73 6.79 7.11 19.60
C ALA A 73 6.24 6.82 21.00
N LEU A 74 5.16 6.03 21.09
CA LEU A 74 4.62 5.55 22.36
C LEU A 74 5.61 4.61 23.07
N TRP A 75 6.18 3.64 22.35
CA TRP A 75 7.18 2.73 22.91
C TRP A 75 8.45 3.44 23.36
N TRP A 76 8.97 4.37 22.57
CA TRP A 76 10.12 5.19 22.96
C TRP A 76 9.86 6.00 24.22
N THR A 77 8.65 6.53 24.39
CA THR A 77 8.25 7.20 25.62
C THR A 77 8.18 6.24 26.80
N LYS A 78 7.57 5.06 26.62
CA LYS A 78 7.47 4.02 27.67
C LYS A 78 8.82 3.49 28.14
N CYS A 79 9.77 3.33 27.23
CA CYS A 79 11.11 2.82 27.53
C CYS A 79 12.13 3.94 27.79
N TYR A 80 11.69 5.19 27.97
CA TYR A 80 12.55 6.35 28.25
C TYR A 80 13.69 6.56 27.25
N PHE A 81 13.47 6.27 25.96
CA PHE A 81 14.49 6.47 24.92
C PHE A 81 14.85 7.95 24.79
N SER A 82 16.15 8.25 24.82
CA SER A 82 16.70 9.58 24.56
C SER A 82 16.51 9.99 23.09
N LYS A 83 16.64 11.28 22.79
CA LYS A 83 16.58 11.77 21.41
C LYS A 83 17.60 11.06 20.52
N GLU A 84 18.84 10.91 20.97
CA GLU A 84 19.91 10.23 20.22
C GLU A 84 19.57 8.76 19.93
N GLN A 85 18.91 8.06 20.85
CA GLN A 85 18.47 6.68 20.62
C GLN A 85 17.36 6.60 19.57
N ARG A 86 16.43 7.56 19.56
CA ARG A 86 15.35 7.65 18.56
C ARG A 86 15.90 7.98 17.18
N ASP A 87 16.86 8.90 17.11
CA ASP A 87 17.46 9.37 15.86
C ASP A 87 18.31 8.29 15.15
N LYS A 88 18.68 7.19 15.84
CA LYS A 88 19.29 6.01 15.22
C LYS A 88 18.39 5.36 14.16
N PHE A 89 17.07 5.45 14.32
CA PHE A 89 16.13 4.98 13.30
C PHE A 89 15.78 6.09 12.31
N THR A 90 16.65 6.31 11.33
CA THR A 90 16.50 7.38 10.32
C THR A 90 15.24 7.23 9.46
N GLY A 91 14.68 6.02 9.36
CA GLY A 91 13.43 5.74 8.66
C GLY A 91 12.21 6.50 9.22
N TYR A 92 12.26 6.91 10.50
CA TYR A 92 11.18 7.63 11.16
C TYR A 92 10.82 8.95 10.46
N ASN A 93 11.81 9.66 9.91
CA ASN A 93 11.62 11.00 9.31
C ASN A 93 11.49 10.98 7.78
N LYS A 94 11.47 9.80 7.13
CA LYS A 94 11.35 9.72 5.66
C LYS A 94 9.94 10.08 5.20
N TYR A 95 9.81 10.90 4.16
CA TYR A 95 8.51 11.28 3.59
C TYR A 95 8.02 10.30 2.52
N GLU A 96 8.94 9.75 1.73
CA GLU A 96 8.63 8.83 0.64
C GLU A 96 8.21 7.47 1.17
N CYS A 97 6.96 7.08 0.88
CA CYS A 97 6.40 5.82 1.35
C CYS A 97 6.65 4.71 0.33
N SER A 98 7.39 3.69 0.75
CA SER A 98 7.64 2.47 -0.02
C SER A 98 7.34 1.23 0.83
N GLU A 99 7.21 0.08 0.16
CA GLU A 99 7.05 -1.22 0.84
C GLU A 99 8.28 -1.53 1.71
N GLU A 100 9.48 -1.17 1.26
CA GLU A 100 10.73 -1.31 2.02
C GLU A 100 10.73 -0.44 3.28
N LEU A 101 10.21 0.78 3.18
CA LEU A 101 10.09 1.67 4.34
C LEU A 101 9.10 1.10 5.36
N LEU A 102 7.96 0.58 4.91
CA LEU A 102 7.01 -0.09 5.79
C LEU A 102 7.65 -1.27 6.52
N GLU A 103 8.40 -2.10 5.80
CA GLU A 103 9.08 -3.26 6.38
C GLU A 103 10.14 -2.87 7.40
N ALA A 104 10.92 -1.82 7.13
CA ALA A 104 11.87 -1.26 8.09
C ALA A 104 11.19 -0.78 9.38
N HIS A 105 10.02 -0.14 9.27
CA HIS A 105 9.23 0.30 10.43
C HIS A 105 8.70 -0.89 11.25
N LYS A 106 8.20 -1.94 10.58
CA LYS A 106 7.75 -3.16 11.26
C LYS A 106 8.89 -3.81 12.05
N LYS A 107 10.06 -3.98 11.43
CA LYS A 107 11.24 -4.57 12.07
C LYS A 107 11.70 -3.76 13.28
N GLU A 108 11.75 -2.44 13.17
CA GLU A 108 12.13 -1.58 14.30
C GLU A 108 11.12 -1.67 15.46
N LEU A 109 9.82 -1.71 15.13
CA LEU A 109 8.77 -1.87 16.14
C LEU A 109 8.86 -3.22 16.86
N GLU A 110 9.05 -4.32 16.11
CA GLU A 110 9.22 -5.66 16.67
C GLU A 110 10.45 -5.74 17.57
N LYS A 111 11.58 -5.15 17.13
CA LYS A 111 12.80 -5.05 17.93
C LYS A 111 12.52 -4.36 19.27
N ILE A 112 11.88 -3.20 19.27
CA ILE A 112 11.58 -2.47 20.52
C ILE A 112 10.63 -3.26 21.42
N LYS A 113 9.63 -3.94 20.85
CA LYS A 113 8.71 -4.80 21.61
C LYS A 113 9.38 -6.01 22.25
N GLN A 114 10.49 -6.49 21.71
CA GLN A 114 11.30 -7.56 22.32
C GLN A 114 12.12 -7.06 23.52
N PHE A 115 12.52 -5.78 23.54
CA PHE A 115 13.24 -5.16 24.65
C PHE A 115 12.32 -4.70 25.80
N LYS A 116 11.09 -5.21 25.90
CA LYS A 116 10.22 -4.89 27.05
C LYS A 116 10.95 -5.27 28.35
N PRO A 117 11.00 -4.35 29.34
CA PRO A 117 11.44 -4.70 30.68
C PRO A 117 10.51 -5.72 31.34
#